data_AF-A0A845AYK9-F1
#
_entry.id   AF-A0A845AYK9-F1
#
_cell.length_a   1.000
_cell.length_b   1.000
_cell.length_c   1.000
_cell.angle_alpha   90.00
_cell.angle_beta   90.00
_cell.angle_gamma   90.00
#
_symmetry.space_group_name_H-M   'P 1'
#
loop_
_entity.id
_entity.type
_entity.pdbx_description
1 polymer ?
#
loop_
_entity_poly.entity_id
_entity_poly.type
_entity_poly.pdbx_seq_one_letter_code
_entity_poly.pdbx_strand_id
1 'polypeptide(L)'
;MKPAFQRWTRRECAELERLWRSNVSANTIGKSLDRSRSSVLGKLSRMGLLCIERDRRKSRDQQIVARYIDGETARDLSAVFRLHPAYITQLARDHGYNRGAGRPRHISKRAAA
;
A
#
# COMPACT_ATOMS: atom_id res chain seq x y z
N MET A 1 0.03 27.42 11.26
CA MET A 1 -0.18 26.09 11.86
C MET A 1 -1.16 26.22 13.01
N LYS A 2 -2.35 25.64 12.85
CA LYS A 2 -3.41 25.62 13.84
C LYS A 2 -2.92 25.07 15.20
N PRO A 3 -3.46 25.55 16.33
CA PRO A 3 -3.09 25.05 17.65
C PRO A 3 -3.40 23.56 17.80
N ALA A 4 -2.58 22.87 18.60
CA ALA A 4 -2.58 21.41 18.72
C ALA A 4 -3.95 20.82 19.09
N PHE A 5 -4.78 21.56 19.82
CA PHE A 5 -6.10 21.13 20.30
C PHE A 5 -7.27 21.60 19.43
N GLN A 6 -7.02 22.29 18.32
CA GLN A 6 -8.11 22.73 17.47
C GLN A 6 -8.88 21.50 16.96
N ARG A 7 -10.19 21.46 17.27
CA ARG A 7 -11.06 20.35 16.88
C ARG A 7 -11.11 20.22 15.35
N TRP A 8 -11.27 18.99 14.88
CA TRP A 8 -11.51 18.70 13.47
C TRP A 8 -12.98 18.96 13.17
N THR A 9 -13.24 19.86 12.23
CA THR A 9 -14.60 20.11 11.73
C THR A 9 -15.04 18.99 10.77
N ARG A 10 -16.36 18.87 10.54
CA ARG A 10 -16.89 17.93 9.53
C ARG A 10 -16.34 18.21 8.13
N ARG A 11 -16.24 19.48 7.75
CA ARG A 11 -15.67 19.92 6.46
C ARG A 11 -14.21 19.52 6.32
N GLU A 12 -13.38 19.73 7.35
CA GLU A 12 -11.97 19.30 7.33
C GLU A 12 -11.85 17.77 7.23
N CYS A 13 -12.76 17.01 7.86
CA CYS A 13 -12.75 15.55 7.76
C CYS A 13 -13.09 15.08 6.34
N ALA A 14 -14.13 15.67 5.72
CA ALA A 14 -14.50 15.36 4.34
C ALA A 14 -13.38 15.69 3.35
N GLU A 15 -12.72 16.84 3.52
CA GLU A 15 -11.60 17.23 2.68
C GLU A 15 -10.37 16.33 2.89
N LEU A 16 -10.06 15.97 4.13
CA LEU A 16 -9.01 15.01 4.46
C LEU A 16 -9.24 13.67 3.75
N GLU A 17 -10.45 13.13 3.82
CA GLU A 17 -10.81 11.87 3.16
C GLU A 17 -10.68 11.95 1.64
N ARG A 18 -11.16 13.05 1.04
CA ARG A 18 -11.05 13.30 -0.40
C ARG A 18 -9.59 13.35 -0.86
N LEU A 19 -8.76 14.14 -0.18
CA LEU A 19 -7.34 14.29 -0.50
C LEU A 19 -6.58 12.97 -0.32
N TRP A 20 -6.86 12.24 0.77
CA TRP A 20 -6.24 10.95 1.03
C TRP A 20 -6.57 9.92 -0.06
N ARG A 21 -7.85 9.82 -0.44
CA ARG A 21 -8.28 8.94 -1.54
C ARG A 21 -7.73 9.34 -2.91
N SER A 22 -7.38 10.62 -3.07
CA SER A 22 -6.70 11.13 -4.27
C SER A 22 -5.18 10.91 -4.23
N ASN A 23 -4.69 10.08 -3.30
CA ASN A 23 -3.28 9.74 -3.13
C ASN A 23 -2.37 10.94 -2.80
N VAL A 24 -2.93 11.98 -2.15
CA VAL A 24 -2.16 13.14 -1.69
C VAL A 24 -1.42 12.78 -0.39
N SER A 25 -0.13 13.12 -0.31
CA SER A 25 0.69 12.79 0.86
C SER A 25 0.18 13.46 2.14
N ALA A 26 0.34 12.82 3.30
CA ALA A 26 -0.03 13.40 4.60
C ALA A 26 0.67 14.74 4.90
N ASN A 27 1.89 14.95 4.35
CA ASN A 27 2.60 16.22 4.44
C ASN A 27 1.89 17.32 3.64
N THR A 28 1.52 17.03 2.39
CA THR A 28 0.81 17.97 1.52
C THR A 28 -0.58 18.28 2.06
N ILE A 29 -1.29 17.27 2.57
CA ILE A 29 -2.57 17.45 3.25
C ILE A 29 -2.41 18.35 4.48
N GLY A 30 -1.37 18.12 5.28
CA GLY A 30 -1.06 18.94 6.45
C GLY A 30 -0.89 20.41 6.07
N LYS A 31 -0.11 20.70 5.02
CA LYS A 31 0.04 22.05 4.48
C LYS A 31 -1.29 22.65 4.03
N SER A 32 -2.12 21.88 3.31
CA SER A 32 -3.41 22.34 2.77
C SER A 32 -4.45 22.64 3.86
N LEU A 33 -4.46 21.87 4.96
CA LEU A 33 -5.43 22.02 6.05
C LEU A 33 -4.91 22.87 7.23
N ASP A 34 -3.69 23.40 7.11
CA ASP A 34 -2.91 24.06 8.16
C ASP A 34 -2.74 23.20 9.44
N ARG A 35 -2.36 21.92 9.24
CA ARG A 35 -2.15 20.91 10.29
C ARG A 35 -0.76 20.28 10.18
N SER A 36 -0.25 19.80 11.31
CA SER A 36 0.97 18.98 11.30
C SER A 36 0.71 17.61 10.65
N ARG A 37 1.76 17.02 10.05
CA ARG A 37 1.73 15.65 9.50
C ARG A 37 1.20 14.64 10.52
N SER A 38 1.65 14.72 11.77
CA SER A 38 1.24 13.80 12.84
C SER A 38 -0.24 13.93 13.19
N SER A 39 -0.78 15.16 13.19
CA SER A 39 -2.20 15.40 13.40
C SER A 39 -3.05 14.78 12.29
N VAL A 40 -2.61 14.91 11.04
CA VAL A 40 -3.23 14.27 9.87
C VAL A 40 -3.23 12.76 10.00
N LEU A 41 -2.08 12.13 10.26
CA LEU A 41 -1.99 10.67 10.43
C LEU A 41 -2.85 10.15 11.58
N GLY A 42 -2.83 10.83 12.72
CA GLY A 42 -3.66 10.47 13.87
C GLY A 42 -5.16 10.62 13.58
N LYS A 43 -5.55 11.57 12.73
CA LYS A 43 -6.94 11.71 12.28
C LYS A 43 -7.33 10.65 11.25
N LEU A 44 -6.49 10.38 10.24
CA LEU A 44 -6.69 9.32 9.26
C LEU A 44 -6.86 7.96 9.92
N SER A 45 -6.06 7.67 10.96
CA SER A 45 -6.18 6.46 11.78
C SER A 45 -7.55 6.37 12.45
N ARG A 46 -7.99 7.42 13.15
CA ARG A 46 -9.31 7.48 13.80
C ARG A 46 -10.48 7.43 12.83
N MET A 47 -10.27 7.83 11.57
CA MET A 47 -11.26 7.72 10.50
C MET A 47 -11.23 6.35 9.80
N GLY A 48 -10.34 5.43 10.20
CA GLY A 48 -10.19 4.12 9.57
C GLY A 48 -9.56 4.14 8.18
N LEU A 49 -9.09 5.29 7.69
CA LEU A 49 -8.58 5.40 6.32
C LEU A 49 -7.22 4.72 6.13
N LEU A 50 -6.42 4.61 7.19
CA LEU A 50 -5.14 3.89 7.14
C LEU A 50 -5.31 2.37 7.16
N CYS A 51 -6.29 1.84 7.89
CA CYS A 51 -6.54 0.39 7.89
C CYS A 51 -7.17 -0.06 6.57
N ILE A 52 -8.15 0.69 6.04
CA ILE A 52 -8.75 0.40 4.73
C ILE A 52 -7.66 0.37 3.64
N GLU A 53 -6.75 1.33 3.63
CA GLU A 53 -5.68 1.37 2.62
C GLU A 53 -4.68 0.22 2.80
N ARG A 54 -4.39 -0.17 4.04
CA ARG A 54 -3.56 -1.34 4.34
C ARG A 54 -4.23 -2.63 3.84
N ASP A 55 -5.52 -2.79 4.06
CA ASP A 55 -6.27 -4.00 3.65
C ASP A 55 -6.39 -4.08 2.13
N ARG A 56 -6.61 -2.94 1.46
CA ARG A 56 -6.55 -2.84 -0.01
C ARG A 56 -5.19 -3.24 -0.55
N ARG A 57 -4.11 -2.72 0.04
CA ARG A 57 -2.75 -3.09 -0.34
C ARG A 57 -2.52 -4.58 -0.16
N LYS A 58 -2.89 -5.14 0.99
CA LYS A 58 -2.76 -6.57 1.28
C LYS A 58 -3.50 -7.43 0.25
N SER A 59 -4.72 -7.04 -0.10
CA SER A 59 -5.54 -7.76 -1.10
C SER A 59 -4.91 -7.71 -2.50
N ARG A 60 -4.41 -6.54 -2.91
CA ARG A 60 -3.68 -6.36 -4.17
C ARG A 60 -2.41 -7.22 -4.19
N ASP A 61 -1.62 -7.16 -3.13
CA ASP A 61 -0.35 -7.87 -3.03
C ASP A 61 -0.59 -9.40 -3.05
N GLN A 62 -1.65 -9.89 -2.39
CA GLN A 62 -2.10 -11.28 -2.51
C GLN A 62 -2.47 -11.67 -3.94
N GLN A 63 -3.19 -10.80 -4.67
CA GLN A 63 -3.55 -11.05 -6.07
C GLN A 63 -2.31 -11.08 -6.98
N ILE A 64 -1.34 -10.20 -6.75
CA ILE A 64 -0.06 -10.18 -7.47
C ILE A 64 0.67 -11.51 -7.25
N VAL A 65 0.78 -11.96 -6.01
CA VAL A 65 1.47 -13.22 -5.67
C VAL A 65 0.75 -14.42 -6.30
N ALA A 66 -0.57 -14.50 -6.22
CA ALA A 66 -1.35 -15.59 -6.83
C ALA A 66 -1.10 -15.70 -8.34
N ARG A 67 -1.22 -14.58 -9.07
CA ARG A 67 -0.98 -14.54 -10.51
C ARG A 67 0.48 -14.82 -10.88
N TYR A 68 1.41 -14.37 -10.03
CA TYR A 68 2.82 -14.72 -10.17
C TYR A 68 3.03 -16.23 -10.07
N ILE A 69 2.39 -16.91 -9.10
CA ILE A 69 2.46 -18.37 -8.92
C ILE A 69 1.89 -19.10 -10.16
N ASP A 70 0.78 -18.60 -10.73
CA ASP A 70 0.12 -19.18 -11.91
C ASP A 70 0.96 -19.09 -13.20
N GLY A 71 2.02 -18.27 -13.17
CA GLY A 71 3.05 -18.24 -14.20
C GLY A 71 3.30 -16.88 -14.84
N GLU A 72 2.51 -15.86 -14.48
CA GLU A 72 2.68 -14.52 -15.04
C GLU A 72 4.06 -13.95 -14.72
N THR A 73 4.58 -13.11 -15.63
CA THR A 73 5.86 -12.48 -15.41
C THR A 73 5.72 -11.22 -14.55
N ALA A 74 6.80 -10.84 -13.86
CA ALA A 74 6.85 -9.54 -13.17
C ALA A 74 6.62 -8.37 -14.15
N ARG A 75 6.93 -8.55 -15.43
CA ARG A 75 6.66 -7.56 -16.49
C ARG A 75 5.16 -7.47 -16.79
N ASP A 76 4.46 -8.59 -16.92
CA ASP A 76 3.01 -8.61 -17.18
C ASP A 76 2.25 -8.00 -15.99
N LEU A 77 2.60 -8.42 -14.78
CA LEU A 77 2.02 -7.90 -13.54
C LEU A 77 2.37 -6.41 -13.35
N SER A 78 3.56 -5.97 -13.76
CA SER A 78 3.95 -4.55 -13.74
C SER A 78 3.02 -3.73 -14.63
N ALA A 79 2.68 -4.21 -15.81
CA ALA A 79 1.77 -3.51 -16.72
C ALA A 79 0.34 -3.43 -16.15
N VAL A 80 -0.17 -4.54 -15.60
CA VAL A 80 -1.52 -4.61 -15.03
C VAL A 80 -1.66 -3.76 -13.78
N PHE A 81 -0.77 -3.94 -12.81
CA PHE A 81 -0.87 -3.29 -11.50
C PHE A 81 -0.19 -1.92 -11.47
N ARG A 82 0.48 -1.50 -12.56
CA ARG A 82 1.26 -0.26 -12.66
C ARG A 82 2.29 -0.12 -11.55
N LEU A 83 2.99 -1.21 -11.25
CA LEU A 83 4.02 -1.29 -10.21
C LEU A 83 5.36 -1.66 -10.82
N HIS A 84 6.45 -1.24 -10.18
CA HIS A 84 7.78 -1.56 -10.68
C HIS A 84 8.05 -3.08 -10.62
N PRO A 85 8.61 -3.72 -11.68
CA PRO A 85 8.88 -5.16 -11.71
C PRO A 85 9.73 -5.67 -10.54
N ALA A 86 10.67 -4.86 -10.05
CA ALA A 86 11.49 -5.22 -8.90
C ALA A 86 10.67 -5.34 -7.61
N TYR A 87 9.65 -4.48 -7.41
CA TYR A 87 8.75 -4.58 -6.27
C TYR A 87 7.95 -5.88 -6.31
N ILE A 88 7.43 -6.25 -7.49
CA ILE A 88 6.69 -7.50 -7.68
C ILE A 88 7.58 -8.72 -7.39
N THR A 89 8.83 -8.68 -7.85
CA THR A 89 9.80 -9.76 -7.61
C THR A 89 10.12 -9.87 -6.13
N GLN A 90 10.35 -8.73 -5.45
CA GLN A 90 10.60 -8.72 -4.01
C GLN A 90 9.39 -9.23 -3.23
N LEU A 91 8.19 -8.80 -3.60
CA LEU A 91 6.95 -9.27 -2.99
C LEU A 91 6.81 -10.79 -3.12
N ALA A 92 7.07 -11.36 -4.30
CA ALA A 92 7.04 -12.81 -4.49
C ALA A 92 8.08 -13.51 -3.59
N ARG A 93 9.29 -12.96 -3.46
CA ARG A 93 10.35 -13.48 -2.59
C ARG A 93 9.98 -13.46 -1.12
N ASP A 94 9.40 -12.37 -0.64
CA ASP A 94 8.92 -12.23 0.74
C ASP A 94 7.84 -13.28 1.07
N HIS A 95 7.11 -13.74 0.05
CA HIS A 95 6.13 -14.83 0.13
C HIS A 95 6.73 -16.23 -0.17
N GLY A 96 8.05 -16.35 -0.35
CA GLY A 96 8.75 -17.63 -0.53
C GLY A 96 8.88 -18.12 -1.97
N TYR A 97 8.55 -17.29 -2.97
CA TYR A 97 8.61 -17.63 -4.38
C TYR A 97 9.80 -16.96 -5.06
N ASN A 98 10.71 -17.75 -5.64
CA ASN A 98 11.82 -17.26 -6.45
C ASN A 98 11.63 -17.64 -7.92
N ARG A 99 12.06 -16.77 -8.83
CA ARG A 99 12.27 -17.13 -10.23
C ARG A 99 13.71 -17.57 -10.46
N GLY A 100 13.90 -18.73 -11.08
CA GLY A 100 15.06 -18.98 -11.94
C GLY A 100 14.84 -18.35 -13.33
N ALA A 101 15.74 -18.61 -14.30
CA ALA A 101 15.75 -18.02 -15.64
C ALA A 101 14.56 -18.38 -16.59
N GLY A 102 13.36 -18.64 -16.05
CA GLY A 102 12.15 -19.06 -16.80
C GLY A 102 10.85 -18.97 -15.98
N ARG A 103 9.79 -19.70 -16.38
CA ARG A 103 8.48 -19.79 -15.68
C ARG A 103 8.67 -20.16 -14.18
N PRO A 104 7.87 -19.63 -13.24
CA PRO A 104 8.07 -19.84 -11.80
C PRO A 104 8.14 -21.33 -11.45
N ARG A 105 9.14 -21.73 -10.66
CA ARG A 105 9.21 -23.06 -10.04
C ARG A 105 8.90 -22.92 -8.56
N HIS A 106 7.95 -23.71 -8.07
CA HIS A 106 7.65 -23.83 -6.64
C HIS A 106 8.87 -24.41 -5.92
N ILE A 107 9.40 -23.72 -4.90
CA ILE A 107 10.46 -24.26 -4.04
C ILE A 107 9.79 -24.79 -2.79
N SER A 108 9.71 -26.12 -2.65
CA SER A 108 9.36 -26.76 -1.39
C SER A 108 10.42 -26.38 -0.34
N LYS A 109 9.97 -25.91 0.84
CA LYS A 109 10.84 -25.81 2.02
C LYS A 109 11.38 -27.21 2.30
N ARG A 110 12.71 -27.39 2.25
CA ARG A 110 13.35 -28.59 2.79
C ARG A 110 13.00 -28.65 4.28
N ALA A 111 12.35 -29.74 4.67
CA ALA A 111 12.26 -30.14 6.06
C ALA A 111 13.70 -30.29 6.59
N ALA A 112 14.01 -29.56 7.67
CA ALA A 112 15.19 -29.84 8.47
C ALA A 112 14.95 -31.22 9.12
N ALA A 113 15.81 -32.18 8.78
CA ALA A 113 15.96 -33.44 9.49
C ALA A 113 17.01 -33.27 10.58
#